data_AF-A0A661QIM2-F1
#
_entry.id   AF-A0A661QIM2-F1
#
_cell.length_a   1.000
_cell.length_b   1.000
_cell.length_c   1.000
_cell.angle_alpha   90.00
_cell.angle_beta   90.00
_cell.angle_gamma   90.00
#
_symmetry.space_group_name_H-M   'P 1'
#
loop_
_entity.id
_entity.type
_entity.pdbx_description
1 polymer ?
#
loop_
_entity_poly.entity_id
_entity_poly.type
_entity_poly.pdbx_seq_one_letter_code
_entity_poly.pdbx_strand_id
1 'polypeptide(L)' 'ILPCKQLGGYDIAIQSAENYRTLRKKGITVRKTIDIIIGTFCIVENIPLLHDDRDFDPLTEHLSLKTISQTIM' A
#
# COMPACT_ATOMS: atom_id res chain seq x y z
N ILE A 1 -16.51 -9.10 17.39
CA ILE A 1 -16.67 -8.15 16.26
C ILE A 1 -15.27 -7.77 15.81
N LEU A 2 -14.95 -7.90 14.52
CA LEU A 2 -13.65 -7.48 14.00
C LEU A 2 -13.63 -5.95 13.87
N PRO A 3 -12.50 -5.29 14.18
CA PRO A 3 -12.38 -3.85 13.96
C PRO A 3 -12.51 -3.54 12.45
N CYS A 4 -13.36 -2.56 12.12
CA CYS A 4 -13.54 -2.07 10.75
C CYS A 4 -13.07 -0.61 10.69
N LYS A 5 -12.29 -0.27 9.66
CA LYS A 5 -11.76 1.08 9.44
C LYS A 5 -12.16 1.58 8.06
N GLN A 6 -12.30 2.89 7.93
CA GLN A 6 -12.50 3.53 6.63
C GLN A 6 -11.17 3.52 5.86
N LEU A 7 -11.12 2.80 4.74
CA LEU A 7 -9.90 2.63 3.93
C LEU A 7 -9.50 3.90 3.17
N GLY A 8 -10.49 4.57 2.58
CA GLY A 8 -10.27 5.76 1.75
C GLY A 8 -10.60 7.05 2.48
N GLY A 9 -10.81 8.10 1.71
CA GLY A 9 -11.02 9.46 2.22
C GLY A 9 -10.16 10.43 1.44
N TYR A 10 -10.44 11.72 1.58
CA TYR A 10 -9.75 12.76 0.83
C TYR A 10 -8.23 12.71 1.05
N ASP A 11 -7.79 12.63 2.29
CA ASP A 11 -6.36 12.64 2.63
C ASP A 11 -5.63 11.40 2.13
N ILE A 12 -6.24 10.22 2.28
CA ILE A 12 -5.68 8.97 1.74
C ILE A 12 -5.62 9.03 0.21
N ALA A 13 -6.64 9.58 -0.47
CA ALA A 13 -6.63 9.69 -1.93
C ALA A 13 -5.50 10.61 -2.44
N ILE A 14 -5.27 11.75 -1.78
CA ILE A 14 -4.17 12.66 -2.13
C ILE A 14 -2.80 11.98 -1.89
N GLN A 15 -2.59 11.39 -0.72
CA GLN A 15 -1.34 10.70 -0.39
C GLN A 15 -1.08 9.50 -1.31
N SER A 16 -2.13 8.76 -1.67
CA SER A 16 -2.08 7.66 -2.62
C SER A 16 -1.57 8.13 -3.98
N ALA A 17 -2.08 9.27 -4.47
CA ALA A 17 -1.63 9.85 -5.72
C ALA A 17 -0.16 10.30 -5.67
N GLU A 18 0.32 10.83 -4.54
CA GLU A 18 1.75 11.18 -4.35
C GLU A 18 2.65 9.94 -4.30
N ASN A 19 2.23 8.89 -3.61
CA ASN A 19 2.93 7.61 -3.55
C ASN A 19 3.07 7.00 -4.96
N TYR A 20 1.99 7.01 -5.73
CA TYR A 20 2.03 6.59 -7.14
C TYR A 20 2.99 7.44 -7.97
N ARG A 21 2.95 8.78 -7.85
CA ARG A 21 3.89 9.67 -8.54
C ARG A 21 5.34 9.39 -8.16
N THR A 22 5.60 9.10 -6.89
CA THR A 22 6.94 8.78 -6.38
C THR A 22 7.49 7.50 -7.00
N LEU A 23 6.68 6.44 -7.07
CA LEU A 23 7.07 5.21 -7.75
C LEU A 23 7.26 5.42 -9.26
N ARG A 24 6.36 6.19 -9.89
CA ARG A 24 6.44 6.47 -11.33
C ARG A 24 7.70 7.25 -11.71
N LYS A 25 8.13 8.20 -10.86
CA LYS A 25 9.42 8.91 -11.03
C LYS A 25 10.63 7.97 -10.99
N LYS A 26 10.52 6.81 -10.34
CA LYS A 26 11.54 5.75 -10.30
C LYS A 26 11.41 4.74 -11.45
N GLY A 27 10.50 4.96 -12.40
CA GLY A 27 10.24 4.04 -13.51
C GLY A 27 9.30 2.88 -13.16
N ILE A 28 8.68 2.90 -11.97
CA ILE A 28 7.82 1.81 -11.50
C ILE A 28 6.35 2.23 -11.64
N THR A 29 5.56 1.41 -12.33
CA THR A 29 4.13 1.65 -12.50
C THR A 29 3.34 0.59 -11.75
N VAL A 30 2.65 0.99 -10.67
CA VAL A 30 1.72 0.10 -9.97
C VAL A 30 0.48 -0.09 -10.83
N ARG A 31 0.10 -1.35 -11.05
CA ARG A 31 -0.91 -1.73 -12.06
C ARG A 31 -2.33 -1.37 -11.66
N LYS A 32 -2.65 -1.38 -10.36
CA LYS A 32 -4.00 -1.11 -9.86
C LYS A 32 -3.99 0.08 -8.89
N THR A 33 -4.89 1.03 -9.12
CA THR A 33 -5.08 2.19 -8.22
C THR A 33 -5.43 1.75 -6.80
N ILE A 34 -6.19 0.66 -6.64
CA ILE A 34 -6.61 0.18 -5.32
C ILE A 34 -5.42 -0.34 -4.49
N ASP A 35 -4.40 -0.92 -5.10
CA ASP A 35 -3.21 -1.43 -4.39
C ASP A 35 -2.41 -0.25 -3.78
N ILE A 36 -2.34 0.86 -4.51
CA ILE A 36 -1.77 2.11 -4.00
C ILE A 36 -2.59 2.65 -2.82
N ILE A 37 -3.92 2.62 -2.89
CA ILE A 37 -4.80 3.10 -1.82
C ILE A 37 -4.65 2.22 -0.57
N ILE A 38 -4.70 0.90 -0.73
CA ILE A 38 -4.54 -0.06 0.38
C ILE A 38 -3.17 0.11 1.03
N GLY A 39 -2.10 0.12 0.24
CA GLY A 39 -0.76 0.27 0.77
C GLY A 39 -0.55 1.63 1.46
N THR A 40 -1.09 2.70 0.89
CA THR A 40 -1.01 4.04 1.51
C THR A 40 -1.74 4.08 2.85
N PHE A 41 -2.96 3.53 2.93
CA PHE A 41 -3.68 3.41 4.19
C PHE A 41 -2.87 2.64 5.23
N CYS A 42 -2.31 1.48 4.86
CA CYS A 42 -1.48 0.67 5.76
C CYS A 42 -0.22 1.41 6.24
N ILE A 43 0.44 2.18 5.38
CA ILE A 43 1.59 3.01 5.74
C ILE A 43 1.17 4.08 6.76
N VAL A 44 0.11 4.84 6.46
CA VAL A 44 -0.37 5.96 7.30
C VAL A 44 -0.81 5.48 8.67
N GLU A 45 -1.58 4.39 8.72
CA GLU A 45 -2.08 3.81 9.97
C GLU A 45 -1.03 2.94 10.68
N ASN A 46 0.14 2.74 10.07
CA ASN A 46 1.21 1.85 10.55
C ASN A 46 0.70 0.42 10.84
N ILE A 47 -0.14 -0.11 9.94
CA ILE A 47 -0.72 -1.45 10.00
C ILE A 47 -0.03 -2.33 8.94
N PRO A 48 0.60 -3.46 9.33
CA PRO A 48 1.13 -4.42 8.37
C PRO A 48 0.03 -4.99 7.47
N LEU A 49 0.27 -5.04 6.16
CA LEU A 49 -0.66 -5.61 5.19
C LEU A 49 -0.47 -7.13 5.10
N LEU A 50 -1.52 -7.90 5.37
CA LEU A 50 -1.59 -9.32 5.04
C LEU A 50 -2.03 -9.48 3.58
N HIS A 51 -1.18 -10.07 2.74
CA HIS A 51 -1.47 -10.29 1.32
C HIS A 51 -0.66 -11.46 0.74
N ASP A 52 -1.04 -11.90 -0.45
CA ASP A 52 -0.30 -12.84 -1.32
C ASP A 52 -0.13 -12.27 -2.75
N ASP A 53 -0.23 -10.93 -2.88
CA ASP A 53 -0.10 -10.22 -4.15
C ASP A 53 1.26 -9.49 -4.24
N ARG A 54 2.10 -9.87 -5.19
CA ARG A 54 3.42 -9.23 -5.44
C ARG A 54 3.31 -7.78 -5.95
N ASP A 55 2.11 -7.32 -6.31
CA ASP A 55 1.89 -5.92 -6.67
C ASP A 55 2.21 -4.93 -5.52
N PHE A 56 2.30 -5.42 -4.28
CA PHE A 56 2.72 -4.62 -3.12
C PHE A 56 4.24 -4.51 -2.94
N ASP A 57 5.05 -5.33 -3.62
CA ASP A 57 6.51 -5.35 -3.45
C ASP A 57 7.15 -3.96 -3.66
N PRO A 58 6.76 -3.15 -4.68
CA PRO A 58 7.32 -1.81 -4.84
C PRO A 58 7.00 -0.85 -3.69
N LEU A 59 5.84 -1.02 -3.04
CA LEU A 59 5.45 -0.21 -1.90
C LEU A 59 6.27 -0.59 -0.66
N THR A 60 6.60 -1.86 -0.48
CA THR A 60 7.51 -2.32 0.57
C THR A 60 8.93 -1.82 0.33
N GLU A 61 9.44 -1.96 -0.90
CA GLU A 61 10.81 -1.59 -1.26
C GLU A 61 11.06 -0.07 -1.21
N HIS A 62 10.07 0.75 -1.58
CA HIS A 62 10.28 2.18 -1.77
C HIS A 62 9.46 3.10 -0.88
N LEU A 63 8.37 2.61 -0.28
CA LEU A 63 7.44 3.42 0.52
C LEU A 63 7.28 2.90 1.95
N SER A 64 8.11 1.94 2.37
CA SER A 64 8.15 1.39 3.72
C SER A 64 6.85 0.68 4.14
N LEU A 65 6.06 0.16 3.19
CA LEU A 65 4.91 -0.69 3.51
C LEU A 65 5.38 -1.96 4.21
N LYS A 66 4.92 -2.16 5.44
CA LYS A 66 5.10 -3.42 6.17
C LYS A 66 4.12 -4.45 5.68
N THR A 67 4.58 -5.67 5.45
CA THR A 67 3.74 -6.77 4.99
C THR A 67 3.90 -7.99 5.90
N ILE A 68 2.87 -8.81 5.93
CA ILE A 68 2.89 -10.15 6.51
C ILE A 68 2.70 -11.08 5.33
N SER A 69 3.78 -11.66 4.82
CA SER A 69 3.71 -12.71 3.81
C SER A 69 3.64 -14.08 4.50
N GLN A 70 2.77 -14.97 4.01
CA GLN A 70 2.84 -16.38 4.38
C GLN A 70 4.03 -17.03 3.68
N THR A 71 5.24 -16.77 4.17
CA THR A 71 6.29 -17.76 4.01
C THR A 71 5.95 -18.89 4.97
N ILE A 72 5.25 -19.91 4.46
CA ILE A 72 5.26 -21.24 5.08
C ILE A 72 6.73 -21.62 5.18
N MET A 73 7.22 -21.74 6.41
CA MET A 73 8.38 -22.56 6.71
C MET A 73 7.86 -23.86 7.31
#